data_AF-A0A3D4YTF9-F1
#
_entry.id   AF-A0A3D4YTF9-F1
#
_cell.length_a   1.000
_cell.length_b   1.000
_cell.length_c   1.000
_cell.angle_alpha   90.00
_cell.angle_beta   90.00
_cell.angle_gamma   90.00
#
_symmetry.space_group_name_H-M   'P 1'
#
loop_
_entity.id
_entity.type
_entity.pdbx_description
1 polymer ?
#
loop_
_entity_poly.entity_id
_entity_poly.type
_entity_poly.pdbx_seq_one_letter_code
_entity_poly.pdbx_strand_id
1 'polypeptide(L)'
;MHGFKGERVLMRIHIGERDKYEGEPLYWAIVQLLRKRHYAGATVTKGIMAFGASSRIHTAKFLELSLDLPIVVECVETEDNIKAILPELDKMVGGGLITLERVKVIMYRPHNTEEEQPDDWSLDVTGSWKTLQA
;
A
#
# COMPACT_ATOMS: atom_id res chain seq x y z
N MET A 1 -23.17 -7.98 -4.16
CA MET A 1 -22.36 -8.75 -3.18
C MET A 1 -22.68 -8.30 -1.75
N HIS A 2 -23.49 -9.04 -1.00
CA HIS A 2 -23.88 -8.74 0.39
C HIS A 2 -22.91 -9.35 1.45
N GLY A 3 -21.80 -9.95 1.03
CA GLY A 3 -21.04 -10.92 1.84
C GLY A 3 -19.80 -10.42 2.57
N PHE A 4 -19.42 -9.13 2.46
CA PHE A 4 -18.16 -8.65 3.05
C PHE A 4 -18.28 -8.15 4.49
N LYS A 5 -19.47 -8.22 5.09
CA LYS A 5 -19.68 -7.86 6.51
C LYS A 5 -19.18 -8.95 7.45
N GLY A 6 -18.89 -8.56 8.69
CA GLY A 6 -18.49 -9.47 9.78
C GLY A 6 -17.01 -9.39 10.15
N GLU A 7 -16.51 -10.38 10.87
CA GLU A 7 -15.12 -10.43 11.32
C GLU A 7 -14.16 -10.60 10.15
N ARG A 8 -13.15 -9.74 10.08
CA ARG A 8 -12.11 -9.72 9.05
C ARG A 8 -10.77 -9.39 9.72
N VAL A 9 -9.73 -9.39 8.92
CA VAL A 9 -8.39 -8.99 9.32
C VAL A 9 -7.99 -7.75 8.52
N LEU A 10 -7.56 -6.72 9.22
CA LEU A 10 -6.86 -5.57 8.65
C LEU A 10 -5.37 -5.90 8.61
N MET A 11 -4.82 -5.97 7.41
CA MET A 11 -3.37 -6.07 7.20
C MET A 11 -2.81 -4.69 6.90
N ARG A 12 -1.72 -4.33 7.57
CA ARG A 12 -0.93 -3.13 7.27
C ARG A 12 0.49 -3.52 6.92
N ILE A 13 0.98 -2.97 5.82
CA ILE A 13 2.33 -3.19 5.31
C ILE A 13 3.05 -1.85 5.36
N HIS A 14 4.08 -1.77 6.19
CA HIS A 14 4.90 -0.58 6.41
C HIS A 14 6.21 -0.69 5.65
N ILE A 15 6.41 0.21 4.68
CA ILE A 15 7.55 0.23 3.75
C ILE A 15 8.04 1.67 3.56
N GLY A 16 9.20 1.83 2.92
CA GLY A 16 9.70 3.13 2.46
C GLY A 16 9.05 3.57 1.14
N GLU A 17 8.99 4.88 0.89
CA GLU A 17 8.53 5.44 -0.38
C GLU A 17 9.45 5.04 -1.55
N ARG A 18 10.75 4.95 -1.28
CA ARG A 18 11.77 4.62 -2.28
C ARG A 18 11.93 3.12 -2.53
N ASP A 19 11.23 2.28 -1.77
CA ASP A 19 11.28 0.83 -1.95
C ASP A 19 10.76 0.45 -3.33
N LYS A 20 11.42 -0.52 -3.97
CA LYS A 20 11.09 -0.99 -5.32
C LYS A 20 10.98 -2.50 -5.39
N TYR A 21 10.11 -2.96 -6.29
CA TYR A 21 9.99 -4.35 -6.68
C TYR A 21 10.01 -4.42 -8.21
N GLU A 22 10.97 -5.17 -8.77
CA GLU A 22 11.13 -5.33 -10.23
C GLU A 22 11.22 -3.99 -11.00
N GLY A 23 11.76 -2.95 -10.38
CA GLY A 23 11.93 -1.62 -10.98
C GLY A 23 10.78 -0.63 -10.70
N GLU A 24 9.63 -1.11 -10.25
CA GLU A 24 8.45 -0.32 -9.92
C GLU A 24 8.39 0.04 -8.43
N PRO A 25 7.71 1.14 -8.02
CA PRO A 25 7.48 1.44 -6.61
C PRO A 25 6.79 0.28 -5.88
N LEU A 26 7.32 -0.13 -4.73
CA LEU A 26 6.87 -1.32 -4.01
C LEU A 26 5.40 -1.20 -3.58
N TYR A 27 4.96 -0.03 -3.10
CA TYR A 27 3.55 0.20 -2.73
C TYR A 27 2.61 -0.03 -3.92
N TRP A 28 3.02 0.37 -5.12
CA TRP A 28 2.24 0.20 -6.34
C TRP A 28 2.16 -1.28 -6.72
N ALA A 29 3.29 -1.98 -6.70
CA ALA A 29 3.35 -3.41 -6.97
C ALA A 29 2.45 -4.22 -6.01
N ILE A 30 2.43 -3.86 -4.72
CA ILE A 30 1.57 -4.48 -3.71
C ILE A 30 0.08 -4.22 -4.02
N VAL A 31 -0.31 -2.99 -4.31
CA VAL A 31 -1.70 -2.66 -4.68
C VAL A 31 -2.13 -3.46 -5.91
N GLN A 32 -1.27 -3.57 -6.92
CA GLN A 32 -1.54 -4.34 -8.12
C GLN A 32 -1.67 -5.85 -7.83
N LEU A 33 -0.86 -6.40 -6.92
CA LEU A 33 -1.00 -7.77 -6.46
C LEU A 33 -2.37 -7.99 -5.78
N LEU A 34 -2.75 -7.12 -4.84
CA LEU A 34 -4.03 -7.20 -4.13
C LEU A 34 -5.22 -7.10 -5.11
N ARG A 35 -5.12 -6.20 -6.09
CA ARG A 35 -6.12 -6.06 -7.16
C ARG A 35 -6.23 -7.32 -8.03
N LYS A 36 -5.10 -7.91 -8.45
CA LYS A 36 -5.07 -9.17 -9.21
C LYS A 36 -5.69 -10.33 -8.43
N ARG A 37 -5.57 -10.31 -7.11
CA ARG A 37 -6.17 -11.30 -6.20
C ARG A 37 -7.64 -10.99 -5.84
N HIS A 38 -8.24 -9.97 -6.45
CA HIS A 38 -9.63 -9.56 -6.23
C HIS A 38 -9.97 -9.24 -4.77
N TYR A 39 -9.03 -8.65 -4.03
CA TYR A 39 -9.28 -8.15 -2.69
C TYR A 39 -10.34 -7.05 -2.71
N ALA A 40 -11.08 -6.90 -1.61
CA ALA A 40 -12.16 -5.90 -1.51
C ALA A 40 -11.68 -4.45 -1.72
N GLY A 41 -10.41 -4.18 -1.43
CA GLY A 41 -9.77 -2.90 -1.69
C GLY A 41 -8.44 -2.76 -0.95
N ALA A 42 -7.73 -1.69 -1.25
CA ALA A 42 -6.54 -1.28 -0.53
C ALA A 42 -6.51 0.24 -0.40
N THR A 43 -5.88 0.74 0.67
CA THR A 43 -5.64 2.16 0.89
C THR A 43 -4.15 2.35 1.13
N VAL A 44 -3.58 3.40 0.52
CA VAL A 44 -2.16 3.74 0.70
C VAL A 44 -2.10 5.08 1.40
N THR A 45 -1.40 5.12 2.54
CA THR A 45 -1.19 6.34 3.32
C THR A 45 0.29 6.68 3.35
N LYS A 46 0.63 7.93 3.00
CA LYS A 46 1.99 8.47 3.10
C LYS A 46 2.14 9.26 4.39
N GLY A 47 3.04 8.82 5.26
CA GLY A 47 3.37 9.53 6.49
C GLY A 47 4.42 10.61 6.26
N ILE A 48 4.48 11.57 7.19
CA ILE A 48 5.44 12.67 7.17
C ILE A 48 6.80 12.30 7.78
N MET A 49 6.83 11.30 8.67
CA MET A 49 8.02 10.84 9.40
C MET A 49 7.73 9.50 10.10
N ALA A 50 8.72 8.63 10.22
CA ALA A 50 8.69 7.42 11.05
C ALA A 50 10.10 7.01 11.49
N PHE A 51 10.17 6.12 12.48
CA PHE A 51 11.39 5.40 12.87
C PHE A 51 11.09 3.89 12.92
N GLY A 52 12.07 3.02 12.63
CA GLY A 52 11.84 1.57 12.72
C GLY A 52 12.73 0.70 11.83
N ALA A 53 12.29 -0.54 11.58
CA ALA A 53 13.03 -1.53 10.79
C ALA A 53 13.29 -1.08 9.34
N SER A 54 12.32 -0.39 8.71
CA SER A 54 12.48 0.22 7.38
C SER A 54 13.35 1.48 7.40
N SER A 55 13.65 2.04 8.57
CA SER A 55 14.51 3.23 8.75
C SER A 55 16.01 2.87 8.77
N ARG A 56 16.36 1.59 8.74
CA ARG A 56 17.74 1.13 8.85
C ARG A 56 18.45 0.94 7.50
N ILE A 57 19.38 1.88 7.27
CA ILE A 57 20.74 1.65 6.75
C ILE A 57 20.89 1.68 5.22
N HIS A 58 20.91 2.90 4.66
CA HIS A 58 21.99 3.23 3.72
C HIS A 58 23.21 3.66 4.53
N THR A 59 24.08 2.69 4.82
CA THR A 59 25.43 2.90 5.36
C THR A 59 26.21 3.80 4.40
N ALA A 60 26.29 5.08 4.74
CA ALA A 60 27.45 5.97 4.59
C ALA A 60 27.01 7.44 4.47
N LYS A 61 26.43 8.00 5.54
CA LYS A 61 26.71 9.36 6.02
C LYS A 61 25.89 9.64 7.29
N PHE A 62 26.62 9.99 8.33
CA PHE A 62 26.22 10.12 9.71
C PHE A 62 25.38 11.41 9.97
N LEU A 63 24.54 11.85 9.02
CA LEU A 63 23.84 13.15 9.10
C LEU A 63 22.55 13.28 8.26
N GLU A 64 21.94 12.19 7.80
CA GLU A 64 20.59 12.23 7.21
C GLU A 64 19.60 11.49 8.11
N LEU A 65 18.77 12.23 8.82
CA LEU A 65 17.40 11.82 9.09
C LEU A 65 16.77 11.54 7.72
N SER A 66 16.84 10.29 7.27
CA SER A 66 16.63 9.88 5.88
C SER A 66 15.30 10.41 5.32
N LEU A 67 15.39 11.08 4.17
CA LEU A 67 14.30 11.64 3.35
C LEU A 67 13.42 10.56 2.67
N ASP A 68 13.37 9.35 3.23
CA ASP A 68 12.50 8.27 2.75
C ASP A 68 11.23 8.24 3.60
N LEU A 69 10.13 8.67 2.98
CA LEU A 69 8.87 8.86 3.70
C LEU A 69 8.19 7.50 3.91
N PRO A 70 7.63 7.23 5.09
CA PRO A 70 6.96 5.97 5.36
C PRO A 70 5.67 5.86 4.54
N ILE A 71 5.49 4.72 3.88
CA ILE A 71 4.24 4.35 3.21
C ILE A 71 3.61 3.19 3.99
N VAL A 72 2.31 3.28 4.21
CA VAL A 72 1.49 2.21 4.77
C VAL A 72 0.46 1.77 3.74
N VAL A 73 0.51 0.51 3.33
CA VAL A 73 -0.52 -0.11 2.50
C VAL A 73 -1.43 -0.93 3.41
N GLU A 74 -2.73 -0.63 3.37
CA GLU A 74 -3.74 -1.24 4.22
C GLU A 74 -4.77 -1.98 3.37
N CYS A 75 -5.15 -3.20 3.77
CA CYS A 75 -6.30 -3.89 3.20
C CYS A 75 -7.04 -4.68 4.28
N VAL A 76 -8.36 -4.75 4.16
CA VAL A 76 -9.21 -5.57 5.03
C VAL A 76 -9.68 -6.77 4.24
N GLU A 77 -9.49 -7.97 4.75
CA GLU A 77 -9.88 -9.21 4.06
C GLU A 77 -10.11 -10.38 5.03
N THR A 78 -10.59 -11.53 4.54
CA THR A 78 -10.66 -12.76 5.35
C THR A 78 -9.26 -13.22 5.76
N GLU A 79 -9.17 -13.89 6.91
CA GLU A 79 -7.89 -14.40 7.41
C GLU A 79 -7.24 -15.39 6.44
N ASP A 80 -8.04 -16.23 5.77
CA ASP A 80 -7.55 -17.19 4.78
C ASP A 80 -6.90 -16.52 3.57
N ASN A 81 -7.53 -15.48 3.04
CA ASN A 81 -7.00 -14.70 1.92
C ASN A 81 -5.69 -14.01 2.33
N ILE A 82 -5.66 -13.37 3.51
CA ILE A 82 -4.45 -12.76 4.05
C ILE A 82 -3.32 -13.81 4.15
N LYS A 83 -3.58 -14.98 4.74
CA LYS A 83 -2.57 -16.05 4.84
C LYS A 83 -2.08 -16.51 3.47
N ALA A 84 -2.96 -16.57 2.47
CA ALA A 84 -2.61 -17.01 1.12
C ALA A 84 -1.67 -16.03 0.39
N ILE A 85 -1.75 -14.73 0.66
CA ILE A 85 -0.91 -13.71 0.00
C ILE A 85 0.42 -13.46 0.71
N LEU A 86 0.54 -13.81 2.00
CA LEU A 86 1.77 -13.57 2.78
C LEU A 86 3.05 -14.11 2.12
N PRO A 87 3.09 -15.31 1.51
CA PRO A 87 4.30 -15.80 0.85
C PRO A 87 4.72 -15.01 -0.40
N GLU A 88 3.79 -14.31 -1.05
CA GLU A 88 4.11 -13.41 -2.16
C GLU A 88 4.64 -12.08 -1.62
N LEU A 89 4.00 -11.54 -0.58
CA LEU A 89 4.46 -10.32 0.08
C LEU A 89 5.86 -10.49 0.69
N ASP A 90 6.17 -11.65 1.26
CA ASP A 90 7.49 -11.97 1.81
C ASP A 90 8.60 -11.90 0.75
N LYS A 91 8.28 -12.25 -0.50
CA LYS A 91 9.23 -12.12 -1.63
C LYS A 91 9.39 -10.68 -2.12
N MET A 92 8.35 -9.86 -1.96
CA MET A 92 8.34 -8.47 -2.43
C MET A 92 8.95 -7.51 -1.41
N VAL A 93 8.67 -7.73 -0.12
CA VAL A 93 9.06 -6.85 0.98
C VAL A 93 10.42 -7.29 1.50
N GLY A 94 11.49 -6.76 0.90
CA GLY A 94 12.87 -7.03 1.33
C GLY A 94 13.23 -6.46 2.71
N GLY A 95 12.43 -5.52 3.22
CA GLY A 95 12.55 -4.94 4.55
C GLY A 95 11.29 -4.14 4.89
N GLY A 96 10.84 -4.21 6.14
CA GLY A 96 9.59 -3.57 6.53
C GLY A 96 8.96 -4.17 7.77
N LEU A 97 7.67 -3.88 7.96
CA LEU A 97 6.83 -4.47 8.99
C LEU A 97 5.46 -4.79 8.39
N ILE A 98 4.96 -6.00 8.61
CA ILE A 98 3.57 -6.37 8.32
C ILE A 98 2.86 -6.65 9.64
N THR A 99 1.70 -6.02 9.85
CA THR A 99 0.87 -6.22 11.05
C THR A 99 -0.53 -6.67 10.66
N LEU A 100 -1.16 -7.47 11.53
CA LEU A 100 -2.54 -7.94 11.39
C LEU A 100 -3.35 -7.51 12.61
N GLU A 101 -4.56 -7.00 12.37
CA GLU A 101 -5.51 -6.60 13.41
C GLU A 101 -6.89 -7.18 13.12
N ARG A 102 -7.56 -7.75 14.14
CA ARG A 102 -8.94 -8.23 13.98
C ARG A 102 -9.88 -7.04 13.91
N VAL A 103 -10.72 -6.97 12.88
CA VAL A 103 -11.67 -5.89 12.65
C VAL A 103 -13.07 -6.45 12.34
N LYS A 104 -14.10 -5.64 12.53
CA LYS A 104 -15.48 -5.98 12.16
C LYS A 104 -15.99 -5.05 11.07
N VAL A 105 -16.21 -5.58 9.88
CA VAL A 105 -16.77 -4.82 8.77
C VAL A 105 -18.27 -4.62 8.98
N ILE A 106 -18.67 -3.36 9.19
CA ILE A 106 -20.08 -2.97 9.39
C ILE A 106 -20.79 -2.80 8.05
N MET A 107 -20.09 -2.22 7.06
CA MET A 107 -20.65 -1.90 5.76
C MET A 107 -19.58 -2.03 4.68
N TYR A 108 -20.00 -2.61 3.56
CA TYR A 108 -19.23 -2.66 2.33
C TYR A 108 -20.20 -2.49 1.17
N ARG A 109 -19.95 -1.49 0.32
CA ARG A 109 -20.76 -1.18 -0.87
C ARG A 109 -19.79 -0.87 -2.00
N PRO A 110 -19.55 -1.81 -2.93
CA PRO A 110 -18.81 -1.48 -4.13
C PRO A 110 -19.62 -0.44 -4.93
N HIS A 111 -18.94 0.54 -5.53
CA HIS A 111 -19.58 1.38 -6.55
C HIS A 111 -19.99 0.49 -7.73
N ASN A 112 -21.18 0.70 -8.29
CA ASN A 112 -21.65 -0.05 -9.44
C ASN A 112 -20.91 0.50 -10.67
N THR A 113 -19.93 -0.24 -11.20
CA THR A 113 -19.09 0.15 -12.34
C THR A 113 -19.83 0.00 -13.68
N GLU A 114 -21.09 0.45 -13.77
CA GLU A 114 -21.80 0.57 -15.06
C GLU A 114 -21.64 1.95 -15.69
N GLU A 115 -21.09 2.93 -14.97
CA GLU A 115 -20.67 4.22 -15.50
C GLU A 115 -19.23 4.47 -15.06
N GLU A 116 -18.26 4.08 -15.91
CA GLU A 116 -17.00 4.77 -16.18
C GLU A 116 -15.97 3.81 -16.81
N GLN A 117 -15.69 4.03 -18.10
CA GLN A 117 -14.40 3.72 -18.72
C GLN A 117 -14.09 4.80 -19.77
N PRO A 118 -12.81 5.07 -20.06
CA PRO A 118 -11.65 5.03 -19.17
C PRO A 118 -10.79 6.29 -19.32
N ASP A 119 -9.82 6.48 -18.43
CA ASP A 119 -8.41 6.74 -18.79
C ASP A 119 -7.69 7.59 -17.74
N ASP A 120 -6.43 7.23 -17.57
CA ASP A 120 -5.37 8.02 -16.93
C ASP A 120 -5.39 8.10 -15.39
N TRP A 121 -4.84 7.08 -14.75
CA TRP A 121 -4.37 7.18 -13.38
C TRP A 121 -2.92 7.72 -13.30
N SER A 122 -2.46 8.58 -14.21
CA SER A 122 -1.25 9.39 -13.96
C SER A 122 -1.53 10.47 -12.89
N LEU A 123 -1.83 10.02 -11.67
CA LEU A 123 -1.68 10.86 -10.50
C LEU A 123 -0.19 11.14 -10.32
N ASP A 124 0.23 12.31 -10.79
CA ASP A 124 1.52 12.88 -10.49
C ASP A 124 1.62 13.18 -8.97
N VAL A 125 2.02 12.18 -8.21
CA VAL A 125 2.23 12.24 -6.75
C VAL A 125 3.54 12.98 -6.38
N THR A 126 4.25 13.59 -7.33
CA THR A 126 5.57 14.17 -7.09
C THR A 126 5.60 15.68 -6.85
N GLY A 127 4.47 16.38 -6.93
CA GLY A 127 4.37 17.78 -6.49
C GLY A 127 5.25 18.78 -7.24
N SER A 128 5.54 18.56 -8.53
CA SER A 128 6.30 19.50 -9.37
C SER A 128 5.37 20.48 -10.11
N TRP A 129 5.12 21.63 -9.50
CA TRP A 129 4.47 22.77 -10.15
C TRP A 129 5.52 23.55 -10.96
N LYS A 130 5.53 23.35 -12.29
CA LYS A 130 6.12 24.33 -13.22
C LYS A 130 5.00 25.05 -13.96
N THR A 131 4.88 26.32 -13.57
CA THR A 131 4.26 27.47 -14.21
C THR A 131 3.91 27.29 -15.69
N LEU A 132 2.61 27.30 -16.01
CA LEU A 132 2.14 27.71 -17.32
C LEU A 132 2.14 29.25 -17.33
N GLN A 133 3.16 29.84 -17.96
CA GLN A 133 3.07 31.20 -18.45
C GLN A 133 2.19 31.21 -19.71
N ALA A 134 1.44 32.31 -19.83
CA ALA A 134 0.41 32.61 -20.82
C ALA A 134 0.83 32.47 -22.29
#